data_AF-A0AAE1WQU7-F1
#
_entry.id   AF-A0AAE1WQU7-F1
#
_cell.length_a   1.000
_cell.length_b   1.000
_cell.length_c   1.000
_cell.angle_alpha   90.00
_cell.angle_beta   90.00
_cell.angle_gamma   90.00
#
_symmetry.space_group_name_H-M   'P 1'
#
loop_
_entity.id
_entity.type
_entity.pdbx_description
1 polymer ?
#
loop_
_entity_poly.entity_id
_entity_poly.type
_entity_poly.pdbx_seq_one_letter_code
_entity_poly.pdbx_strand_id
1 'polypeptide(L)'
;MPVPPSYNMTNIPNDVPLFLAYGGKDALSVQEDVKLLLDSLHQHEQVKLVIQYTENYAHADFVMGFNARQVVYDPAMAFLKLHRQKLGYRFMLGVTDSHNVLCYVCSL
;
A
#
# COMPACT_ATOMS: atom_id res chain seq x y z
N MET A 1 -9.06 29.41 23.31
CA MET A 1 -9.10 27.94 23.13
C MET A 1 -7.77 27.50 22.54
N PRO A 2 -7.21 26.33 22.92
CA PRO A 2 -5.98 25.84 22.30
C PRO A 2 -6.23 25.53 20.82
N VAL A 3 -5.25 25.83 19.98
CA VAL A 3 -5.29 25.50 18.55
C VAL A 3 -4.92 24.02 18.39
N PRO A 4 -5.73 23.21 17.68
CA PRO A 4 -5.37 21.83 17.39
C PRO A 4 -4.06 21.75 16.59
N PRO A 5 -3.20 20.74 16.84
CA PRO A 5 -1.97 20.58 16.07
C PRO A 5 -2.27 20.29 14.60
N SER A 6 -1.46 20.85 13.71
CA SER A 6 -1.51 20.53 12.28
C SER A 6 -0.79 19.20 12.00
N TYR A 7 -1.32 18.43 11.05
CA TYR A 7 -0.63 17.26 10.51
C TYR A 7 0.24 17.71 9.33
N ASN A 8 1.56 17.57 9.48
CA ASN A 8 2.50 17.88 8.41
C ASN A 8 2.85 16.61 7.64
N MET A 9 2.44 16.54 6.37
CA MET A 9 2.67 15.36 5.52
C MET A 9 4.16 15.08 5.25
N THR A 10 5.03 16.08 5.38
CA THR A 10 6.49 15.88 5.26
C THR A 10 7.07 15.06 6.41
N ASN A 11 6.29 14.80 7.46
CA ASN A 11 6.70 13.95 8.58
C ASN A 11 6.52 12.45 8.29
N ILE A 12 5.89 12.09 7.16
CA ILE A 12 5.87 10.71 6.69
C ILE A 12 7.30 10.35 6.26
N PRO A 13 7.93 9.29 6.81
CA PRO A 13 9.30 8.97 6.46
C PRO A 13 9.45 8.62 4.98
N ASN A 14 10.42 9.26 4.31
CA ASN A 14 10.65 9.11 2.87
C ASN A 14 11.04 7.69 2.43
N ASP A 15 11.39 6.82 3.38
CA ASP A 15 11.82 5.45 3.14
C ASP A 15 10.70 4.40 3.36
N VAL A 16 9.52 4.81 3.81
CA VAL A 16 8.35 3.94 4.00
C VAL A 16 7.70 3.66 2.64
N PRO A 17 7.57 2.40 2.20
CA PRO A 17 6.86 2.11 0.96
C PRO A 17 5.38 2.52 1.04
N LEU A 18 4.93 3.33 0.07
CA LEU A 18 3.55 3.77 -0.08
C LEU A 18 2.94 3.29 -1.40
N PHE A 19 1.73 2.78 -1.30
CA PHE A 19 0.88 2.49 -2.44
C PHE A 19 -0.37 3.38 -2.33
N LEU A 20 -0.53 4.32 -3.27
CA LEU A 20 -1.62 5.28 -3.28
C LEU A 20 -2.50 5.04 -4.51
N ALA A 21 -3.73 4.55 -4.28
CA ALA A 21 -4.73 4.34 -5.32
C ALA A 21 -5.84 5.40 -5.23
N TYR A 22 -6.23 6.00 -6.35
CA TYR A 22 -7.31 6.99 -6.40
C TYR A 22 -8.10 6.96 -7.71
N GLY A 23 -9.35 7.42 -7.65
CA GLY A 23 -10.35 7.24 -8.70
C GLY A 23 -10.73 8.55 -9.39
N GLY A 24 -11.00 8.49 -10.71
CA GLY A 24 -11.44 9.67 -11.46
C GLY A 24 -12.89 10.09 -11.22
N LYS A 25 -13.71 9.19 -10.65
CA LYS A 25 -15.11 9.44 -10.23
C LYS A 25 -15.26 9.52 -8.72
N ASP A 26 -14.16 9.59 -7.97
CA ASP A 26 -14.20 9.70 -6.51
C ASP A 26 -14.66 11.11 -6.11
N ALA A 27 -15.78 11.17 -5.38
CA ALA A 27 -16.38 12.42 -4.92
C ALA A 27 -15.92 12.84 -3.50
N LEU A 28 -15.19 11.97 -2.78
CA LEU A 28 -14.66 12.25 -1.44
C LEU A 28 -13.15 12.50 -1.47
N SER A 29 -12.42 11.70 -2.25
CA SER A 29 -10.98 11.87 -2.52
C SER A 29 -10.79 12.39 -3.94
N VAL A 30 -11.29 13.61 -4.18
CA VAL A 30 -11.25 14.24 -5.50
C VAL A 30 -9.81 14.42 -6.00
N GLN A 31 -9.64 14.46 -7.31
CA GLN A 31 -8.31 14.47 -7.94
C GLN A 31 -7.48 15.69 -7.53
N GLU A 32 -8.11 16.82 -7.26
CA GLU A 32 -7.47 18.06 -6.83
C GLU A 32 -6.78 17.89 -5.48
N ASP A 33 -7.47 17.28 -4.50
CA ASP A 33 -6.94 17.05 -3.16
C ASP A 33 -5.83 15.98 -3.17
N VAL A 34 -5.98 14.94 -4.01
CA VAL A 34 -4.94 13.93 -4.19
C VAL A 34 -3.68 14.54 -4.82
N LYS A 35 -3.81 15.50 -5.75
CA LYS A 35 -2.64 16.22 -6.30
C LYS A 35 -1.92 17.02 -5.21
N LEU A 36 -2.65 17.73 -4.35
CA LEU A 36 -2.07 18.44 -3.21
C LEU A 36 -1.33 17.49 -2.25
N LEU A 37 -1.90 16.31 -2.00
CA LEU A 37 -1.22 15.26 -1.23
C LEU A 37 0.07 14.80 -1.92
N LEU A 38 0.02 14.50 -3.20
CA LEU A 38 1.19 14.05 -3.97
C LEU A 38 2.31 15.11 -4.02
N ASP A 39 1.94 16.38 -4.16
CA ASP A 39 2.90 17.49 -4.09
C ASP A 39 3.59 17.56 -2.73
N SER A 40 2.87 17.25 -1.64
CA SER A 40 3.48 17.17 -0.30
C SER A 40 4.44 15.99 -0.12
N LEU A 41 4.31 14.95 -0.96
CA LEU A 41 5.14 13.74 -0.96
C LEU A 41 6.29 13.79 -1.98
N HIS A 42 6.60 14.96 -2.57
CA HIS A 42 7.64 15.11 -3.60
C HIS A 42 9.04 14.65 -3.18
N GLN A 43 9.35 14.60 -1.89
CA GLN A 43 10.63 14.15 -1.34
C GLN A 43 10.68 12.64 -1.05
N HIS A 44 9.56 11.95 -1.23
CA HIS A 44 9.47 10.52 -1.01
C HIS A 44 10.35 9.79 -2.03
N GLU A 45 11.07 8.75 -1.60
CA GLU A 45 11.82 7.90 -2.52
C GLU A 45 10.92 7.37 -3.65
N GLN A 46 11.19 7.79 -4.89
CA GLN A 46 10.34 7.47 -6.06
C GLN A 46 10.16 5.96 -6.28
N VAL A 47 11.15 5.15 -5.91
CA VAL A 47 11.10 3.68 -6.03
C VAL A 47 10.12 3.06 -5.02
N LYS A 48 9.74 3.80 -3.98
CA LYS A 48 8.90 3.35 -2.87
C LYS A 48 7.50 3.95 -2.88
N LEU A 49 7.23 4.91 -3.77
CA LEU A 49 5.90 5.49 -3.97
C LEU A 49 5.30 4.95 -5.28
N VAL A 50 4.28 4.09 -5.16
CA VAL A 50 3.50 3.59 -6.29
C VAL A 50 2.16 4.29 -6.33
N ILE A 51 1.86 4.93 -7.46
CA ILE A 51 0.61 5.65 -7.70
C ILE A 51 -0.23 4.85 -8.69
N GLN A 52 -1.49 4.58 -8.32
CA GLN A 52 -2.46 3.91 -9.18
C GLN A 52 -3.68 4.80 -9.39
N TYR A 53 -3.85 5.31 -10.61
CA TYR A 53 -5.05 6.03 -11.01
C TYR A 53 -6.03 5.11 -11.73
N THR A 54 -7.32 5.19 -11.41
CA THR A 54 -8.38 4.47 -12.12
C THR A 54 -9.53 5.40 -12.47
N GLU A 55 -9.62 5.81 -13.74
CA GLU A 55 -10.54 6.86 -14.21
C GLU A 55 -12.00 6.63 -13.83
N ASN A 56 -12.48 5.40 -13.91
CA ASN A 56 -13.89 5.07 -13.70
C ASN A 56 -14.23 4.59 -12.29
N TYR A 57 -13.31 4.72 -11.32
CA TYR A 57 -13.56 4.36 -9.93
C TYR A 57 -14.12 5.53 -9.12
N ALA A 58 -15.23 5.29 -8.44
CA ALA A 58 -15.75 6.11 -7.35
C ALA A 58 -15.24 5.61 -5.99
N HIS A 59 -15.49 6.37 -4.92
CA HIS A 59 -14.90 6.10 -3.59
C HIS A 59 -15.16 4.67 -3.08
N ALA A 60 -16.40 4.20 -3.23
CA ALA A 60 -16.79 2.88 -2.75
C ALA A 60 -16.26 1.73 -3.62
N ASP A 61 -15.85 1.98 -4.87
CA ASP A 61 -15.42 0.93 -5.80
C ASP A 61 -14.12 0.27 -5.37
N PHE A 62 -13.26 0.99 -4.62
CA PHE A 62 -12.04 0.44 -4.05
C PHE A 62 -12.27 -0.71 -3.06
N VAL A 63 -13.48 -0.81 -2.50
CA VAL A 63 -13.87 -1.87 -1.57
C VAL A 63 -14.95 -2.78 -2.16
N MET A 64 -15.97 -2.19 -2.79
CA MET A 64 -17.22 -2.84 -3.20
C MET A 64 -17.31 -3.10 -4.70
N GLY A 65 -16.35 -2.63 -5.50
CA GLY A 65 -16.34 -2.82 -6.95
C GLY A 65 -16.26 -4.30 -7.31
N PHE A 66 -17.10 -4.77 -8.24
CA PHE A 66 -17.11 -6.18 -8.66
C PHE A 66 -15.75 -6.64 -9.25
N ASN A 67 -14.99 -5.70 -9.82
CA ASN A 67 -13.64 -5.93 -10.34
C ASN A 67 -12.52 -5.44 -9.41
N ALA A 68 -12.82 -5.01 -8.17
CA ALA A 68 -11.85 -4.48 -7.21
C ALA A 68 -10.72 -5.46 -6.91
N ARG A 69 -11.00 -6.77 -6.98
CA ARG A 69 -9.95 -7.80 -6.89
C ARG A 69 -8.84 -7.58 -7.92
N GLN A 70 -9.19 -7.44 -9.18
CA GLN A 70 -8.23 -7.35 -10.28
C GLN A 70 -7.61 -5.96 -10.35
N VAL A 71 -8.43 -4.93 -10.16
CA VAL A 71 -8.02 -3.54 -10.34
C VAL A 71 -7.24 -3.03 -9.14
N VAL A 72 -7.61 -3.39 -7.91
CA VAL A 72 -7.03 -2.81 -6.67
C VAL A 72 -6.23 -3.85 -5.89
N TYR A 73 -6.83 -5.01 -5.59
CA TYR A 73 -6.22 -5.95 -4.64
C TYR A 73 -5.04 -6.70 -5.23
N ASP A 74 -5.09 -7.14 -6.48
CA ASP A 74 -3.97 -7.84 -7.13
C ASP A 74 -2.71 -6.94 -7.22
N PRO A 75 -2.80 -5.66 -7.66
CA PRO A 75 -1.68 -4.71 -7.58
C PRO A 75 -1.20 -4.42 -6.16
N ALA A 76 -2.11 -4.19 -5.21
CA ALA A 76 -1.75 -3.95 -3.82
C ALA A 76 -1.01 -5.15 -3.20
N MET A 77 -1.46 -6.38 -3.49
CA MET A 77 -0.79 -7.59 -3.04
C MET A 77 0.57 -7.78 -3.70
N ALA A 78 0.74 -7.41 -4.97
CA ALA A 78 2.04 -7.40 -5.65
C ALA A 78 3.00 -6.40 -4.99
N PHE A 79 2.53 -5.19 -4.69
CA PHE A 79 3.28 -4.17 -3.97
C PHE A 79 3.74 -4.67 -2.59
N LEU A 80 2.83 -5.25 -1.80
CA LEU A 80 3.18 -5.81 -0.48
C LEU A 80 4.18 -6.97 -0.56
N LYS A 81 4.11 -7.80 -1.61
CA LYS A 81 5.10 -8.86 -1.85
C LYS A 81 6.48 -8.30 -2.21
N LEU A 82 6.52 -7.24 -3.02
CA LEU A 82 7.76 -6.55 -3.41
C LEU A 82 8.44 -5.90 -2.20
N HIS A 83 7.67 -5.21 -1.37
CA HIS A 83 8.14 -4.50 -0.18
C HIS A 83 8.06 -5.32 1.10
N ARG A 84 7.89 -6.65 0.98
CA ARG A 84 8.10 -7.56 2.10
C ARG A 84 9.55 -7.40 2.53
N GLN A 85 9.76 -6.60 3.59
CA GLN A 85 10.96 -6.74 4.38
C GLN A 85 11.01 -8.22 4.77
N LYS A 86 12.06 -8.92 4.33
CA LYS A 86 12.47 -10.09 5.08
C LYS A 86 12.80 -9.52 6.46
N LEU A 87 11.85 -9.52 7.39
CA LEU A 87 12.16 -9.98 8.74
C LEU A 87 13.11 -11.15 8.50
N GLY A 88 14.35 -11.09 9.00
CA GLY A 88 15.51 -11.92 8.59
C GLY A 88 15.35 -13.43 8.82
N TYR A 89 14.18 -13.96 8.52
CA TYR A 89 13.65 -15.27 8.73
C TYR A 89 13.06 -15.69 7.39
N ARG A 90 13.77 -16.59 6.71
CA ARG A 90 13.23 -17.27 5.54
C ARG A 90 12.30 -18.36 6.03
N PHE A 91 10.99 -18.14 5.96
CA PHE A 91 10.01 -19.19 6.24
C PHE A 91 10.12 -20.25 5.13
N MET A 92 10.84 -21.34 5.39
CA MET A 92 10.88 -22.50 4.51
C MET A 92 9.84 -23.51 4.99
N LEU A 93 8.79 -23.71 4.19
CA LEU A 93 7.89 -24.85 4.38
C LEU A 93 8.64 -26.10 3.91
N GLY A 94 9.20 -26.85 4.86
CA GLY A 94 9.68 -28.21 4.62
C GLY A 94 8.54 -29.19 4.88
N VAL A 95 8.16 -29.97 3.87
CA VAL A 95 7.26 -31.12 4.06
C VAL A 95 8.10 -32.28 4.57
N THR A 96 7.84 -32.75 5.79
CA THR A 96 8.31 -34.06 6.26
C THR A 96 7.11 -34.99 6.34
N ASP A 97 7.30 -36.25 5.99
CA ASP A 97 6.25 -37.18 5.54
C ASP A 97 4.87 -37.11 6.23
N SER A 98 3.88 -37.21 5.34
CA SER A 98 2.41 -37.39 5.44
C SER A 98 1.58 -36.63 6.48
N HIS A 99 2.06 -36.23 7.67
CA HIS A 99 1.15 -35.68 8.69
C HIS A 99 1.69 -34.58 9.61
N ASN A 100 2.86 -33.99 9.36
CA ASN A 100 3.31 -32.84 10.15
C ASN A 100 4.03 -31.75 9.34
N VAL A 101 3.52 -30.52 9.43
CA VAL A 101 4.21 -29.31 8.94
C VAL A 101 5.08 -28.80 10.07
N LEU A 102 6.41 -28.88 9.91
CA LEU A 102 7.35 -28.34 10.89
C LEU A 102 7.76 -26.93 10.47
N CYS A 103 7.31 -25.93 11.23
CA CYS A 103 7.71 -24.53 11.03
C CYS A 103 9.07 -24.29 11.67
N TYR A 104 10.13 -24.16 10.85
CA TYR A 104 11.43 -23.70 11.33
C TYR A 104 11.63 -22.21 11.02
N VAL A 105 11.92 -21.44 12.07
CA VAL A 105 12.40 -20.07 11.96
C VAL A 105 13.93 -20.13 12.02
N CYS A 106 14.60 -20.00 10.89
CA CYS A 106 16.06 -19.86 10.85
C CYS A 106 16.41 -18.39 10.60
N SER A 107 17.22 -17.81 11.49
CA SER A 107 17.77 -16.46 11.33
C SER A 107 18.91 -16.51 10.32
N LEU A 108 18.91 -15.61 9.33
CA LEU A 108 20.03 -15.43 8.40
C LEU A 108 21.16 -14.59 9.03
#